data_AF-A0A4Q5R1L2-F1
#
_entry.id   AF-A0A4Q5R1L2-F1
#
_cell.length_a   1.000
_cell.length_b   1.000
_cell.length_c   1.000
_cell.angle_alpha   90.00
_cell.angle_beta   90.00
_cell.angle_gamma   90.00
#
_symmetry.space_group_name_H-M   'P 1'
#
loop_
_entity.id
_entity.type
_entity.pdbx_description
1 polymer ?
#
loop_
_entity_poly.entity_id
_entity_poly.type
_entity_poly.pdbx_seq_one_letter_code
_entity_poly.pdbx_strand_id
1 'polypeptide(L)'
;MPISKILCKEAWINPQDLKYLDIEKQPIPLVNEDEWQLCKKLHGSSTSQRFGEVTGIQINRGEINQTVYRKYISSKSAGCARLLKGVEVGPFELRDKMRQGTREWFNEKAYLKVSAPKSLSSLRRIATQRISGVDDRLRVIAAIVEPSTYFADSTNSIAIVDECPYSLEYVCAMLNSDLYQWRFRLTSTNNNVGTGEMEAMPFRAIDFTSKKDKLAHDSITKNVKELMQLKEKFLNNKAPNQ
;
A
#
# COMPACT_ATOMS: atom_id res chain seq x y z
N MET A 1 4.57 0.53 42.90
CA MET A 1 4.80 0.38 41.45
C MET A 1 5.28 1.72 40.91
N PRO A 2 6.45 1.84 40.28
CA PRO A 2 6.84 3.09 39.66
C PRO A 2 5.94 3.30 38.44
N ILE A 3 5.25 4.45 38.40
CA ILE A 3 4.59 4.97 37.21
C ILE A 3 5.68 5.02 36.13
N SER A 4 5.58 4.16 35.11
CA SER A 4 6.45 4.24 33.95
C SER A 4 6.38 5.68 33.44
N LYS A 5 7.51 6.40 33.43
CA LYS A 5 7.62 7.71 32.79
C LYS A 5 6.94 7.58 31.43
N ILE A 6 5.83 8.27 31.23
CA ILE A 6 5.31 8.52 29.89
C ILE A 6 6.48 9.22 29.21
N LEU A 7 7.17 8.52 28.31
CA LEU A 7 8.15 9.13 27.43
C LEU A 7 7.37 10.18 26.64
N CYS A 8 7.48 11.44 27.07
CA CYS A 8 6.84 12.54 26.38
C CYS A 8 7.45 12.59 24.98
N LYS A 9 6.61 12.37 23.96
CA LYS A 9 7.01 12.60 22.57
C LYS A 9 6.95 14.11 22.34
N GLU A 10 8.09 14.76 22.55
CA GLU A 10 8.26 16.18 22.27
C GLU A 10 9.41 16.40 21.28
N ALA A 11 9.21 17.34 20.37
CA ALA A 11 10.20 17.76 19.37
C ALA A 11 10.04 19.25 19.08
N TRP A 12 11.14 19.94 18.83
CA TRP A 12 11.12 21.33 18.39
C TRP A 12 11.13 21.38 16.86
N ILE A 13 9.99 21.72 16.27
CA ILE A 13 9.79 21.72 14.83
C ILE A 13 9.67 23.15 14.34
N ASN A 14 10.56 23.56 13.44
CA ASN A 14 10.32 24.77 12.66
C ASN A 14 9.15 24.47 11.69
N PRO A 15 8.05 25.26 11.70
CA PRO A 15 6.93 25.05 10.79
C PRO A 15 7.32 24.91 9.32
N GLN A 16 8.36 25.62 8.84
CA GLN A 16 8.79 25.51 7.45
C GLN A 16 9.36 24.12 7.09
N ASP A 17 9.81 23.34 8.08
CA ASP A 17 10.34 22.01 7.87
C ASP A 17 9.23 20.95 7.71
N LEU A 18 7.97 21.26 8.05
CA LEU A 18 6.85 20.33 7.84
C LEU A 18 6.66 19.95 6.36
N LYS A 19 7.14 20.80 5.45
CA LYS A 19 7.20 20.51 4.01
C LYS A 19 8.06 19.30 3.67
N TYR A 20 8.96 18.85 4.55
CA TYR A 20 9.67 17.58 4.38
C TYR A 20 8.69 16.41 4.43
N LEU A 21 7.67 16.48 5.29
CA LEU A 21 6.70 15.40 5.44
C LEU A 21 5.68 15.37 4.30
N ASP A 22 5.13 16.52 3.94
CA ASP A 22 4.19 16.72 2.84
C ASP A 22 4.21 18.20 2.46
N ILE A 23 4.46 18.52 1.19
CA ILE A 23 4.63 19.90 0.72
C ILE A 23 3.31 20.68 0.85
N GLU A 24 2.19 20.04 0.56
CA GLU A 24 0.88 20.68 0.50
C GLU A 24 0.21 20.67 1.87
N LYS A 25 0.19 19.52 2.54
CA LYS A 25 -0.59 19.34 3.77
C LYS A 25 0.15 19.71 5.04
N GLN A 26 1.48 19.65 5.02
CA GLN A 26 2.35 19.99 6.17
C GLN A 26 1.80 19.45 7.51
N PRO A 27 1.59 18.12 7.63
CA PRO A 27 0.92 17.53 8.79
C PRO A 27 1.76 17.70 10.04
N ILE A 28 1.10 17.92 11.19
CA ILE A 28 1.76 17.96 12.50
C ILE A 28 2.09 16.52 12.93
N PRO A 29 3.37 16.13 13.03
CA PRO A 29 3.74 14.76 13.33
C PRO A 29 3.75 14.45 14.84
N LEU A 30 3.41 13.21 15.20
CA LEU A 30 3.53 12.65 16.55
C LEU A 30 4.92 12.03 16.77
N VAL A 31 5.91 12.88 17.03
CA VAL A 31 7.33 12.53 17.07
C VAL A 31 8.02 13.05 18.33
N ASN A 32 9.08 12.36 18.75
CA ASN A 32 10.11 12.96 19.59
C ASN A 32 11.23 13.60 18.74
N GLU A 33 12.19 14.27 19.38
CA GLU A 33 13.29 14.94 18.70
C GLU A 33 14.11 14.00 17.79
N ASP A 34 14.45 12.80 18.26
CA ASP A 34 15.23 11.83 17.47
C ASP A 34 14.47 11.35 16.23
N GLU A 35 13.17 11.05 16.37
CA GLU A 35 12.28 10.68 15.27
C GLU A 35 12.16 11.83 14.26
N TRP A 36 12.10 13.07 14.75
CA TRP A 36 12.04 14.25 13.91
C TRP A 36 13.33 14.47 13.10
N GLN A 37 14.49 14.37 13.75
CA GLN A 37 15.79 14.47 13.06
C GLN A 37 15.96 13.33 12.04
N LEU A 38 15.51 12.12 12.37
CA LEU A 38 15.48 11.00 11.43
C LEU A 38 14.56 11.28 10.23
N CYS A 39 13.37 11.86 10.45
CA CYS A 39 12.47 12.25 9.37
C CYS A 39 13.14 13.24 8.41
N LYS A 40 13.77 14.29 8.93
CA LYS A 40 14.48 15.28 8.11
C LYS A 40 15.63 14.65 7.34
N LYS A 41 16.41 13.78 7.98
CA LYS A 41 17.51 13.06 7.30
C LYS A 41 16.98 12.16 6.17
N LEU A 42 15.87 11.46 6.40
CA LEU A 42 15.28 10.55 5.43
C LEU A 42 14.75 11.32 4.21
N HIS A 43 13.91 12.34 4.42
CA HIS A 43 13.30 13.13 3.35
C HIS A 43 14.28 14.10 2.68
N GLY A 44 15.28 14.60 3.41
CA GLY A 44 16.30 15.51 2.87
C GLY A 44 17.48 14.81 2.20
N SER A 45 17.51 13.48 2.17
CA SER A 45 18.57 12.72 1.52
C SER A 45 18.47 12.83 -0.01
N SER A 46 19.59 13.03 -0.70
CA SER A 46 19.66 13.00 -2.18
C SER A 46 19.24 11.67 -2.81
N THR A 47 19.13 10.64 -1.98
CA THR A 47 18.74 9.27 -2.34
C THR A 47 17.26 8.99 -2.08
N SER A 48 16.50 9.98 -1.63
CA SER A 48 15.06 9.91 -1.36
C SER A 48 14.30 10.84 -2.29
N GLN A 49 13.15 10.37 -2.76
CA GLN A 49 12.14 11.16 -3.47
C GLN A 49 10.76 10.87 -2.86
N ARG A 50 9.72 11.64 -3.18
CA ARG A 50 8.37 11.27 -2.73
C ARG A 50 7.85 10.10 -3.54
N PHE A 51 7.09 9.21 -2.90
CA PHE A 51 6.54 8.06 -3.59
C PHE A 51 5.57 8.46 -4.71
N GLY A 52 4.80 9.53 -4.53
CA GLY A 52 3.92 10.10 -5.56
C GLY A 52 4.66 10.76 -6.74
N GLU A 53 5.97 11.01 -6.62
CA GLU A 53 6.80 11.62 -7.68
C GLU A 53 7.54 10.57 -8.51
N VAL A 54 7.44 9.28 -8.17
CA VAL A 54 8.15 8.22 -8.90
C VAL A 54 7.52 8.02 -10.28
N THR A 55 8.28 8.32 -11.33
CA THR A 55 7.85 8.18 -12.72
C THR A 55 7.31 6.77 -13.03
N GLY A 56 6.16 6.72 -13.70
CA GLY A 56 5.51 5.50 -14.14
C GLY A 56 4.72 4.75 -13.05
N ILE A 57 4.69 5.24 -11.81
CA ILE A 57 3.86 4.69 -10.73
C ILE A 57 2.60 5.55 -10.53
N GLN A 58 1.43 4.92 -10.55
CA GLN A 58 0.16 5.57 -10.21
C GLN A 58 -0.40 5.00 -8.91
N ILE A 59 -0.81 5.89 -7.98
CA ILE A 59 -1.43 5.53 -6.70
C ILE A 59 -2.88 6.03 -6.72
N ASN A 60 -3.83 5.11 -6.72
CA ASN A 60 -5.25 5.42 -6.86
C ASN A 60 -6.07 4.82 -5.72
N ARG A 61 -7.19 5.45 -5.36
CA ARG A 61 -8.23 4.76 -4.58
C ARG A 61 -8.83 3.64 -5.44
N GLY A 62 -9.25 2.54 -4.81
CA GLY A 62 -9.96 1.46 -5.51
C GLY A 62 -11.17 1.99 -6.32
N GLU A 63 -11.24 1.58 -7.59
CA GLU A 63 -12.15 2.15 -8.59
C GLU A 63 -13.64 1.85 -8.37
N ILE A 64 -13.99 0.83 -7.57
CA ILE A 64 -15.37 0.43 -7.32
C ILE A 64 -15.84 0.93 -5.95
N ASN A 65 -16.56 2.05 -5.94
CA ASN A 65 -17.36 2.46 -4.79
C ASN A 65 -18.53 1.47 -4.58
N GLN A 66 -18.50 0.73 -3.48
CA GLN A 66 -19.44 -0.36 -3.23
C GLN A 66 -20.88 0.11 -3.03
N THR A 67 -21.09 1.34 -2.58
CA THR A 67 -22.42 1.94 -2.43
C THR A 67 -22.98 2.36 -3.78
N VAL A 68 -22.19 3.10 -4.56
CA VAL A 68 -22.60 3.64 -5.88
C VAL A 68 -22.83 2.51 -6.89
N TYR A 69 -21.95 1.51 -6.90
CA TYR A 69 -21.98 0.42 -7.87
C TYR A 69 -22.62 -0.87 -7.35
N ARG A 70 -23.39 -0.79 -6.25
CA ARG A 70 -23.97 -1.99 -5.59
C ARG A 70 -24.72 -2.91 -6.54
N LYS A 71 -25.47 -2.36 -7.51
CA LYS A 71 -26.22 -3.12 -8.53
C LYS A 71 -25.35 -3.99 -9.45
N TYR A 72 -24.05 -3.73 -9.50
CA TYR A 72 -23.08 -4.52 -10.28
C TYR A 72 -22.26 -5.48 -9.41
N ILE A 73 -22.54 -5.57 -8.10
CA ILE A 73 -21.79 -6.41 -7.17
C ILE A 73 -22.65 -7.63 -6.81
N SER A 74 -22.05 -8.82 -6.91
CA SER A 74 -22.72 -10.11 -6.74
C SER A 74 -21.91 -11.03 -5.84
N SER A 75 -22.57 -11.90 -5.08
CA SER A 75 -21.92 -13.01 -4.38
C SER A 75 -21.61 -14.20 -5.32
N LYS A 76 -22.15 -14.20 -6.54
CA LYS A 76 -21.90 -15.23 -7.56
C LYS A 76 -20.69 -14.86 -8.41
N SER A 77 -19.72 -15.78 -8.50
CA SER A 77 -18.53 -15.62 -9.33
C SER A 77 -18.79 -15.84 -10.83
N ALA A 78 -19.77 -16.68 -11.18
CA ALA A 78 -20.03 -17.06 -12.55
C ALA A 78 -20.28 -15.83 -13.45
N GLY A 79 -19.42 -15.65 -14.46
CA GLY A 79 -19.49 -14.54 -15.42
C GLY A 79 -19.15 -13.16 -14.85
N CYS A 80 -18.61 -13.07 -13.63
CA CYS A 80 -18.21 -11.82 -12.98
C CYS A 80 -16.67 -11.76 -12.81
N ALA A 81 -16.12 -10.56 -12.85
CA ALA A 81 -14.72 -10.29 -12.57
C ALA A 81 -14.45 -10.27 -11.06
N ARG A 82 -13.19 -10.47 -10.67
CA ARG A 82 -12.77 -10.41 -9.27
C ARG A 82 -12.98 -8.99 -8.72
N LEU A 83 -13.63 -8.87 -7.56
CA LEU A 83 -13.72 -7.61 -6.80
C LEU A 83 -12.97 -7.74 -5.48
N LEU A 84 -11.75 -7.21 -5.41
CA LEU A 84 -10.88 -7.26 -4.24
C LEU A 84 -11.29 -6.24 -3.18
N LYS A 85 -11.45 -6.69 -1.93
CA LYS A 85 -11.72 -5.83 -0.77
C LYS A 85 -10.50 -5.71 0.14
N GLY A 86 -10.41 -4.61 0.90
CA GLY A 86 -9.29 -4.35 1.82
C GLY A 86 -9.05 -5.48 2.82
N VAL A 87 -10.12 -6.06 3.36
CA VAL A 87 -10.03 -7.17 4.33
C VAL A 87 -9.31 -8.41 3.79
N GLU A 88 -9.26 -8.57 2.47
CA GLU A 88 -8.58 -9.67 1.78
C GLU A 88 -7.08 -9.41 1.58
N VAL A 89 -6.61 -8.18 1.76
CA VAL A 89 -5.19 -7.84 1.56
C VAL A 89 -4.39 -8.16 2.82
N GLY A 90 -3.48 -9.13 2.75
CA GLY A 90 -2.48 -9.44 3.76
C GLY A 90 -1.08 -8.94 3.37
N PRO A 91 -0.09 -8.99 4.29
CA PRO A 91 1.27 -8.61 3.95
C PRO A 91 1.86 -9.64 2.98
N PHE A 92 2.12 -9.19 1.75
CA PHE A 92 2.62 -10.00 0.62
C PHE A 92 1.71 -11.15 0.17
N GLU A 93 0.44 -11.16 0.57
CA GLU A 93 -0.49 -12.24 0.22
C GLU A 93 -1.93 -11.76 0.14
N LEU A 94 -2.76 -12.45 -0.64
CA LEU A 94 -4.21 -12.31 -0.58
C LEU A 94 -4.78 -13.41 0.32
N ARG A 95 -5.65 -13.01 1.25
CA ARG A 95 -6.33 -13.94 2.15
C ARG A 95 -7.50 -14.59 1.41
N ASP A 96 -7.50 -15.91 1.39
CA ASP A 96 -8.62 -16.65 0.79
C ASP A 96 -9.82 -16.85 1.69
N LYS A 97 -9.57 -17.07 2.99
CA LYS A 97 -10.65 -17.22 3.96
C LYS A 97 -11.09 -15.85 4.47
N MET A 98 -12.31 -15.47 4.10
CA MET A 98 -13.00 -14.32 4.69
C MET A 98 -13.25 -14.61 6.18
N ARG A 99 -12.80 -13.70 7.06
CA ARG A 99 -13.13 -13.79 8.50
C ARG A 99 -14.63 -13.61 8.74
N GLN A 100 -15.31 -12.86 7.88
CA GLN A 100 -16.75 -12.61 7.93
C GLN A 100 -17.28 -12.32 6.52
N GLY A 101 -18.47 -12.82 6.20
CA GLY A 101 -19.15 -12.60 4.92
C GLY A 101 -18.66 -13.51 3.78
N THR A 102 -19.35 -13.43 2.65
CA THR A 102 -18.97 -14.12 1.41
C THR A 102 -18.16 -13.19 0.51
N ARG A 103 -17.26 -13.78 -0.30
CA ARG A 103 -16.51 -13.02 -1.31
C ARG A 103 -17.49 -12.48 -2.36
N GLU A 104 -17.29 -11.22 -2.74
CA GLU A 104 -18.09 -10.55 -3.76
C GLU A 104 -17.31 -10.39 -5.07
N TRP A 105 -18.06 -10.22 -6.15
CA TRP A 105 -17.61 -10.21 -7.54
C TRP A 105 -18.26 -9.05 -8.29
N PHE A 106 -17.60 -8.57 -9.33
CA PHE A 106 -18.05 -7.43 -10.12
C PHE A 106 -18.60 -7.87 -11.48
N ASN A 107 -19.85 -7.54 -11.76
CA ASN A 107 -20.49 -7.78 -13.05
C ASN A 107 -20.08 -6.70 -14.07
N GLU A 108 -18.87 -6.85 -14.58
CA GLU A 108 -18.27 -5.97 -15.58
C GLU A 108 -19.15 -5.81 -16.83
N LYS A 109 -19.73 -6.91 -17.33
CA LYS A 109 -20.61 -6.89 -18.52
C LYS A 109 -21.82 -5.97 -18.33
N ALA A 110 -22.44 -5.98 -17.15
CA ALA A 110 -23.56 -5.10 -16.86
C ALA A 110 -23.13 -3.65 -16.63
N TYR A 111 -21.95 -3.43 -16.02
CA TYR A 111 -21.38 -2.10 -15.80
C TYR A 111 -21.02 -1.41 -17.13
N LEU A 112 -20.34 -2.11 -18.04
CA LEU A 112 -19.88 -1.56 -19.32
C LEU A 112 -21.00 -1.14 -20.27
N LYS A 113 -22.25 -1.56 -20.03
CA LYS A 113 -23.42 -1.08 -20.79
C LYS A 113 -23.73 0.40 -20.56
N VAL A 114 -23.28 0.97 -19.45
CA VAL A 114 -23.65 2.34 -19.03
C VAL A 114 -22.47 3.15 -18.49
N SER A 115 -21.25 2.61 -18.50
CA SER A 115 -20.08 3.25 -17.92
C SER A 115 -18.82 2.85 -18.66
N ALA A 116 -17.85 3.77 -18.71
CA ALA A 116 -16.57 3.54 -19.36
C ALA A 116 -15.74 2.46 -18.62
N PRO A 117 -14.91 1.70 -19.36
CA PRO A 117 -14.04 0.70 -18.76
C PRO A 117 -13.06 1.31 -17.76
N LYS A 118 -12.70 0.54 -16.74
CA LYS A 118 -11.64 0.90 -15.79
C LYS A 118 -10.33 0.27 -16.28
N SER A 119 -9.52 1.05 -17.02
CA SER A 119 -8.34 0.56 -17.74
C SER A 119 -7.31 -0.18 -16.89
N LEU A 120 -7.23 0.11 -15.60
CA LEU A 120 -6.27 -0.53 -14.69
C LEU A 120 -6.65 -1.96 -14.30
N SER A 121 -7.91 -2.41 -14.49
CA SER A 121 -8.34 -3.74 -14.03
C SER A 121 -7.62 -4.91 -14.71
N SER A 122 -7.12 -4.68 -15.93
CA SER A 122 -6.36 -5.64 -16.73
C SER A 122 -4.87 -5.66 -16.42
N LEU A 123 -4.38 -4.77 -15.55
CA LEU A 123 -2.98 -4.71 -15.16
C LEU A 123 -2.72 -5.55 -13.90
N ARG A 124 -1.51 -6.09 -13.80
CA ARG A 124 -0.95 -6.57 -12.54
C ARG A 124 -0.64 -5.37 -11.65
N ARG A 125 -1.14 -5.36 -10.42
CA ARG A 125 -1.13 -4.17 -9.53
C ARG A 125 -0.83 -4.55 -8.09
N ILE A 126 -0.51 -3.58 -7.25
CA ILE A 126 -0.44 -3.75 -5.80
C ILE A 126 -1.73 -3.24 -5.18
N ALA A 127 -2.37 -4.04 -4.34
CA ALA A 127 -3.44 -3.61 -3.46
C ALA A 127 -2.88 -3.24 -2.09
N THR A 128 -3.43 -2.17 -1.51
CA THR A 128 -3.27 -1.87 -0.09
C THR A 128 -4.62 -1.78 0.61
N GLN A 129 -4.65 -2.01 1.92
CA GLN A 129 -5.82 -1.69 2.71
C GLN A 129 -5.99 -0.17 2.81
N ARG A 130 -7.17 0.34 2.46
CA ARG A 130 -7.50 1.77 2.67
C ARG A 130 -8.11 2.02 4.05
N ILE A 131 -8.57 0.98 4.74
CA ILE A 131 -9.19 1.09 6.06
C ILE A 131 -8.40 0.22 7.03
N SER A 132 -7.77 0.84 8.03
CA SER A 132 -7.07 0.17 9.13
C SER A 132 -7.30 0.96 10.42
N GLY A 133 -7.42 0.26 11.55
CA GLY A 133 -7.48 0.91 12.86
C GLY A 133 -6.24 1.76 13.11
N VAL A 134 -6.41 2.89 13.81
CA VAL A 134 -5.27 3.76 14.17
C VAL A 134 -4.28 3.01 15.07
N ASP A 135 -4.81 2.12 15.92
CA ASP A 135 -4.02 1.28 16.84
C ASP A 135 -3.61 -0.07 16.24
N ASP A 136 -4.01 -0.38 15.00
CA ASP A 136 -3.62 -1.65 14.36
C ASP A 136 -2.09 -1.72 14.26
N ARG A 137 -1.50 -2.88 14.62
CA ARG A 137 -0.04 -3.09 14.55
C ARG A 137 0.54 -2.88 13.15
N LEU A 138 -0.23 -3.14 12.10
CA LEU A 138 0.15 -2.89 10.72
C LEU A 138 -0.91 -2.01 10.06
N ARG A 139 -0.51 -0.83 9.58
CA ARG A 139 -1.43 0.13 8.95
C ARG A 139 -1.30 0.15 7.43
N VAL A 140 -0.07 0.21 6.92
CA VAL A 140 0.25 -0.02 5.51
C VAL A 140 0.46 -1.52 5.34
N ILE A 141 -0.41 -2.14 4.54
CA ILE A 141 -0.35 -3.58 4.24
C ILE A 141 -0.58 -3.69 2.74
N ALA A 142 0.33 -4.36 2.04
CA ALA A 142 0.30 -4.46 0.59
C ALA A 142 0.45 -5.90 0.08
N ALA A 143 -0.21 -6.20 -1.03
CA ALA A 143 -0.05 -7.46 -1.77
C ALA A 143 -0.10 -7.21 -3.27
N ILE A 144 0.63 -7.99 -4.04
CA ILE A 144 0.53 -7.97 -5.51
C ILE A 144 -0.70 -8.80 -5.93
N VAL A 145 -1.38 -8.31 -6.94
CA VAL A 145 -2.64 -8.81 -7.46
C VAL A 145 -2.51 -9.02 -8.96
N GLU A 146 -2.85 -10.22 -9.41
CA GLU A 146 -2.89 -10.56 -10.82
C GLU A 146 -4.18 -10.07 -11.50
N PRO A 147 -4.12 -9.71 -12.80
CA PRO A 147 -5.31 -9.35 -13.56
C PRO A 147 -6.16 -10.59 -13.91
N SER A 148 -7.44 -10.45 -14.23
CA SER A 148 -8.25 -9.23 -14.17
C SER A 148 -8.89 -9.05 -12.79
N THR A 149 -8.61 -7.93 -12.13
CA THR A 149 -9.12 -7.65 -10.78
C THR A 149 -9.56 -6.20 -10.64
N TYR A 150 -10.79 -6.00 -10.17
CA TYR A 150 -11.34 -4.71 -9.75
C TYR A 150 -11.11 -4.47 -8.27
N PHE A 151 -10.80 -3.24 -7.90
CA PHE A 151 -10.47 -2.87 -6.53
C PHE A 151 -11.65 -2.11 -5.90
N ALA A 152 -12.16 -2.63 -4.78
CA ALA A 152 -13.18 -1.94 -4.02
C ALA A 152 -12.61 -0.70 -3.33
N ASP A 153 -13.45 0.28 -3.04
CA ASP A 153 -13.08 1.53 -2.38
C ASP A 153 -12.55 1.40 -0.94
N SER A 154 -12.52 0.18 -0.39
CA SER A 154 -11.80 -0.21 0.83
C SER A 154 -10.32 -0.54 0.59
N THR A 155 -9.85 -0.40 -0.64
CA THR A 155 -8.45 -0.61 -1.06
C THR A 155 -7.88 0.66 -1.69
N ASN A 156 -6.55 0.74 -1.76
CA ASN A 156 -5.87 1.55 -2.78
C ASN A 156 -5.21 0.62 -3.80
N SER A 157 -5.03 1.11 -5.02
CA SER A 157 -4.40 0.46 -6.17
C SER A 157 -3.13 1.21 -6.53
N ILE A 158 -1.99 0.50 -6.54
CA ILE A 158 -0.75 0.99 -7.13
C ILE A 158 -0.47 0.24 -8.43
N ALA A 159 -0.30 0.96 -9.53
CA ALA A 159 -0.05 0.41 -10.85
C ALA A 159 1.25 0.97 -11.43
N ILE A 160 1.94 0.17 -12.23
CA ILE A 160 3.00 0.63 -13.12
C ILE A 160 2.39 0.74 -14.52
N VAL A 161 2.36 1.94 -15.10
CA VAL A 161 1.65 2.22 -16.36
C VAL A 161 2.54 2.70 -17.50
N ASP A 162 3.69 3.28 -17.18
CA ASP A 162 4.68 3.76 -18.14
C ASP A 162 6.01 3.03 -17.92
N GLU A 163 7.07 3.45 -18.62
CA GLU A 163 8.43 3.01 -18.35
C GLU A 163 8.83 3.35 -16.91
N CYS A 164 8.85 2.33 -16.06
CA CYS A 164 9.28 2.43 -14.67
C CYS A 164 10.39 1.39 -14.46
N PRO A 165 11.56 1.79 -13.93
CA PRO A 165 12.66 0.86 -13.71
C PRO A 165 12.44 -0.04 -12.48
N TYR A 166 11.45 0.27 -11.64
CA TYR A 166 11.13 -0.48 -10.43
C TYR A 166 10.20 -1.66 -10.73
N SER A 167 10.44 -2.79 -10.07
CA SER A 167 9.50 -3.91 -10.08
C SER A 167 8.33 -3.67 -9.12
N LEU A 168 7.17 -4.29 -9.37
CA LEU A 168 6.08 -4.31 -8.39
C LEU A 168 6.52 -4.96 -7.08
N GLU A 169 7.42 -5.94 -7.13
CA GLU A 169 7.96 -6.59 -5.93
C GLU A 169 8.78 -5.63 -5.07
N TYR A 170 9.61 -4.77 -5.67
CA TYR A 170 10.34 -3.74 -4.96
C TYR A 170 9.39 -2.74 -4.29
N VAL A 171 8.42 -2.23 -5.03
CA VAL A 171 7.41 -1.28 -4.50
C VAL A 171 6.59 -1.92 -3.37
N CYS A 172 6.18 -3.18 -3.54
CA CYS A 172 5.47 -3.94 -2.51
C CYS A 172 6.33 -4.17 -1.25
N ALA A 173 7.65 -4.34 -1.41
CA ALA A 173 8.59 -4.42 -0.29
C ALA A 173 8.61 -3.12 0.52
N MET A 174 8.71 -1.98 -0.17
CA MET A 174 8.73 -0.66 0.49
C MET A 174 7.44 -0.45 1.28
N LEU A 175 6.28 -0.71 0.68
CA LEU A 175 4.97 -0.54 1.32
C LEU A 175 4.78 -1.41 2.58
N ASN A 176 5.35 -2.62 2.60
CA ASN A 176 5.27 -3.51 3.78
C ASN A 176 6.45 -3.35 4.75
N SER A 177 7.34 -2.38 4.54
CA SER A 177 8.53 -2.19 5.38
C SER A 177 8.20 -1.56 6.73
N ASP A 178 8.99 -1.89 7.75
CA ASP A 178 8.89 -1.24 9.07
C ASP A 178 9.12 0.27 8.99
N LEU A 179 9.94 0.72 8.03
CA LEU A 179 10.17 2.14 7.77
C LEU A 179 8.87 2.84 7.32
N TYR A 180 8.13 2.23 6.39
CA TYR A 180 6.85 2.78 5.94
C TYR A 180 5.82 2.75 7.07
N GLN A 181 5.79 1.68 7.88
CA GLN A 181 4.91 1.62 9.04
C GLN A 181 5.21 2.70 10.06
N TRP A 182 6.48 2.88 10.41
CA TRP A 182 6.93 3.92 11.33
C TRP A 182 6.57 5.30 10.78
N ARG A 183 7.02 5.64 9.57
CA ARG A 183 6.81 6.98 9.01
C ARG A 183 5.32 7.30 8.81
N PHE A 184 4.52 6.34 8.36
CA PHE A 184 3.08 6.55 8.15
C PHE A 184 2.35 6.90 9.47
N ARG A 185 2.71 6.23 10.58
CA ARG A 185 2.12 6.48 11.91
C ARG A 185 2.41 7.86 12.47
N LEU A 186 3.51 8.49 12.06
CA LEU A 186 3.85 9.81 12.57
C LEU A 186 2.80 10.85 12.19
N THR A 187 2.12 10.70 11.05
CA THR A 187 1.20 11.71 10.52
C THR A 187 -0.23 11.21 10.33
N SER A 188 -0.47 9.90 10.36
CA SER A 188 -1.80 9.33 10.10
C SER A 188 -2.63 9.17 11.38
N THR A 189 -3.64 10.02 11.52
CA THR A 189 -4.47 10.16 12.73
C THR A 189 -5.89 9.58 12.61
N ASN A 190 -6.26 9.04 11.45
CA ASN A 190 -7.59 8.48 11.21
C ASN A 190 -7.51 7.07 10.62
N ASN A 191 -8.65 6.39 10.55
CA ASN A 191 -8.73 5.00 10.10
C ASN A 191 -8.52 4.80 8.59
N ASN A 192 -8.47 5.86 7.79
CA ASN A 192 -8.13 5.76 6.38
C ASN A 192 -6.60 5.74 6.20
N VAL A 193 -6.16 4.90 5.27
CA VAL A 193 -4.82 4.96 4.67
C VAL A 193 -4.99 5.69 3.35
N GLY A 194 -4.85 7.01 3.37
CA GLY A 194 -5.10 7.86 2.20
C GLY A 194 -4.02 7.72 1.13
N THR A 195 -4.41 7.85 -0.15
CA THR A 195 -3.45 7.89 -1.26
C THR A 195 -2.47 9.04 -1.12
N GLY A 196 -2.94 10.24 -0.75
CA GLY A 196 -2.06 11.38 -0.53
C GLY A 196 -1.07 11.22 0.63
N GLU A 197 -1.42 10.49 1.69
CA GLU A 197 -0.46 10.16 2.75
C GLU A 197 0.60 9.17 2.22
N MET A 198 0.19 8.24 1.35
CA MET A 198 1.07 7.27 0.71
C MET A 198 2.01 7.94 -0.31
N GLU A 199 1.50 8.88 -1.11
CA GLU A 199 2.27 9.70 -2.05
C GLU A 199 3.35 10.50 -1.34
N ALA A 200 3.07 11.01 -0.14
CA ALA A 200 4.01 11.77 0.68
C ALA A 200 5.11 10.91 1.33
N MET A 201 5.03 9.57 1.27
CA MET A 201 6.03 8.68 1.86
C MET A 201 7.39 8.81 1.15
N PRO A 202 8.50 8.66 1.87
CA PRO A 202 9.84 8.68 1.27
C PRO A 202 10.08 7.38 0.50
N PHE A 203 10.52 7.50 -0.75
CA PHE A 203 10.85 6.39 -1.63
C PHE A 203 12.33 6.45 -2.00
N ARG A 204 13.04 5.31 -1.89
CA ARG A 204 14.47 5.22 -2.20
C ARG A 204 14.68 5.30 -3.71
N ALA A 205 15.32 6.37 -4.19
CA ALA A 205 15.63 6.58 -5.60
C ALA A 205 16.86 5.78 -6.06
N ILE A 206 16.66 4.62 -6.68
CA ILE A 206 17.76 3.74 -7.11
C ILE A 206 18.48 4.30 -8.32
N ASP A 207 19.80 4.43 -8.21
CA ASP A 207 20.69 4.66 -9.35
C ASP A 207 20.97 3.32 -10.05
N PHE A 208 20.22 3.04 -11.11
CA PHE A 208 20.36 1.81 -11.89
C PHE A 208 21.67 1.73 -12.70
N THR A 209 22.44 2.82 -12.80
CA THR A 209 23.79 2.81 -13.38
C THR A 209 24.84 2.33 -12.37
N SER A 210 24.57 2.51 -11.07
CA SER A 210 25.40 2.00 -10.00
C SER A 210 25.16 0.51 -9.77
N LYS A 211 26.20 -0.31 -9.99
CA LYS A 211 26.15 -1.76 -9.73
C LYS A 211 25.71 -2.06 -8.30
N LYS A 212 26.18 -1.30 -7.32
CA LYS A 212 25.85 -1.51 -5.91
C LYS A 212 24.36 -1.25 -5.64
N ASP A 213 23.82 -0.16 -6.17
CA ASP A 213 22.43 0.25 -5.91
C ASP A 213 21.45 -0.66 -6.65
N LYS A 214 21.78 -1.01 -7.90
CA LYS A 214 21.04 -2.03 -8.66
C LYS A 214 21.02 -3.38 -7.93
N LEU A 215 22.17 -3.84 -7.40
CA LEU A 215 22.22 -5.09 -6.64
C LEU A 215 21.33 -5.05 -5.39
N ALA A 216 21.22 -3.90 -4.71
CA ALA A 216 20.31 -3.75 -3.57
C ALA A 216 18.85 -3.87 -4.00
N HIS A 217 18.45 -3.20 -5.08
CA HIS A 217 17.11 -3.33 -5.68
C HIS A 217 16.79 -4.78 -6.07
N ASP A 218 17.71 -5.43 -6.79
CA ASP A 218 17.52 -6.77 -7.32
C ASP A 218 17.43 -7.81 -6.20
N SER A 219 18.22 -7.64 -5.13
CA SER A 219 18.18 -8.50 -3.95
C SER A 219 16.84 -8.38 -3.21
N ILE A 220 16.31 -7.16 -3.04
CA ILE A 220 14.99 -6.95 -2.42
C ILE A 220 13.90 -7.60 -3.29
N THR A 221 13.94 -7.34 -4.60
CA THR A 221 13.00 -7.94 -5.57
C THR A 221 13.01 -9.46 -5.49
N LYS A 222 14.20 -10.08 -5.46
CA LYS A 222 14.37 -11.53 -5.33
C LYS A 222 13.78 -12.06 -4.03
N ASN A 223 14.12 -11.45 -2.89
CA ASN A 223 13.64 -11.88 -1.58
C ASN A 223 12.11 -11.79 -1.47
N VAL A 224 11.49 -10.76 -2.05
CA VAL A 224 10.02 -10.64 -2.08
C VAL A 224 9.38 -11.75 -2.91
N LYS A 225 9.96 -12.09 -4.08
CA LYS A 225 9.47 -13.20 -4.89
C LYS A 225 9.54 -14.53 -4.13
N GLU A 226 10.66 -14.80 -3.46
CA GLU A 226 10.83 -16.00 -2.64
C GLU A 226 9.84 -16.02 -1.46
N LEU A 227 9.66 -14.89 -0.77
CA LEU A 227 8.69 -14.76 0.32
C LEU A 227 7.25 -15.06 -0.12
N MET A 228 6.85 -14.52 -1.28
CA MET A 228 5.51 -14.75 -1.84
C MET A 228 5.30 -16.22 -2.20
N GLN A 229 6.28 -16.87 -2.83
CA GLN A 229 6.23 -18.30 -3.15
C GLN A 229 6.14 -19.17 -1.89
N LEU A 230 6.88 -18.80 -0.82
CA LEU A 230 6.83 -19.52 0.45
C LEU A 230 5.46 -19.37 1.13
N LYS A 231 4.87 -18.16 1.09
CA LYS A 231 3.52 -17.91 1.60
C LYS A 231 2.47 -18.71 0.85
N GLU A 232 2.53 -18.72 -0.48
CA GLU A 232 1.61 -19.51 -1.31
C GLU A 232 1.71 -21.01 -0.97
N LYS A 233 2.92 -21.57 -0.91
CA LYS A 233 3.14 -22.97 -0.50
C LYS A 233 2.59 -23.25 0.90
N PHE A 234 2.82 -22.35 1.85
CA PHE A 234 2.32 -22.50 3.22
C PHE A 234 0.80 -22.48 3.30
N LEU A 235 0.14 -21.60 2.55
CA LEU A 235 -1.32 -21.52 2.47
C LEU A 235 -1.92 -22.79 1.84
N ASN A 236 -1.32 -23.27 0.74
CA ASN A 236 -1.74 -24.50 0.06
C ASN A 236 -1.56 -25.74 0.95
N ASN A 237 -0.47 -25.81 1.73
CA ASN A 237 -0.22 -26.91 2.66
C ASN A 237 -1.11 -26.89 3.92
N LYS A 238 -1.77 -25.77 4.24
CA LYS A 238 -2.80 -25.70 5.29
C LYS A 238 -4.19 -26.09 4.79
N ALA A 239 -4.40 -26.19 3.48
CA ALA A 239 -5.67 -26.55 2.88
C ALA A 239 -6.02 -28.06 2.79
N PRO A 240 -5.16 -29.07 3.09
CA PRO A 240 -5.51 -30.47 2.79
C PRO A 240 -6.37 -31.20 3.85
N ASN A 241 -6.75 -30.56 4.97
CA ASN A 241 -7.59 -31.21 6.01
C ASN A 241 -8.82 -30.35 6.40
N GLN A 242 -9.72 -30.08 5.46
CA GLN A 242 -11.10 -29.65 5.78
C GLN A 242 -12.10 -30.37 4.87
#